data_AF-A0A318SYK8-F1
#
_entry.id   AF-A0A318SYK8-F1
#
_cell.length_a   1.000
_cell.length_b   1.000
_cell.length_c   1.000
_cell.angle_alpha   90.00
_cell.angle_beta   90.00
_cell.angle_gamma   90.00
#
_symmetry.space_group_name_H-M   'P 1'
#
loop_
_entity.id
_entity.type
_entity.pdbx_description
1 polymer ?
#
loop_
_entity_poly.entity_id
_entity_poly.type
_entity_poly.pdbx_seq_one_letter_code
_entity_poly.pdbx_strand_id
1 'polypeptide(L)'
;MGAGLAQALALPGFPWLLAATLLAGTVYGFAGFGAALVFLPIATVFLPPQTAVAAFNLAALSSLVAVVPKAWPQADRRAVGWMLLGALLSGSAGILVLRRAAPEAIGWAVSILVLLTLAALMLGWRHSLAARPRNQLAIGMGTGLVGGATGLTGPVMVLFQLSGGDSVARSRANSAVFLTLTSLMFLPLFILQGLMTAQAVSLGLLLVLPYALGCWLGTALFRPALVPLYRGAAYSLIGTAVLAGLPLWH
;
A
#
# COMPACT_ATOMS: atom_id res chain seq x y z
N MET A 1 4.33 23.94 -11.21
CA MET A 1 4.94 22.60 -11.39
C MET A 1 6.47 22.64 -11.46
N GLY A 2 7.11 23.64 -12.10
CA GLY A 2 8.58 23.66 -12.25
C GLY A 2 9.41 23.56 -10.96
N ALA A 3 9.05 24.29 -9.90
CA ALA A 3 9.79 24.24 -8.63
C ALA A 3 9.68 22.90 -7.89
N GLY A 4 8.52 22.24 -7.92
CA GLY A 4 8.30 20.93 -7.29
C GLY A 4 9.01 19.79 -8.01
N LEU A 5 9.15 19.89 -9.34
CA LEU A 5 9.86 18.92 -10.15
C LEU A 5 11.39 19.04 -9.99
N ALA A 6 11.91 20.27 -9.89
CA ALA A 6 13.32 20.51 -9.57
C ALA A 6 13.69 19.99 -8.18
N GLN A 7 12.85 20.22 -7.16
CA GLN A 7 13.04 19.66 -5.82
C GLN A 7 12.99 18.12 -5.83
N ALA A 8 12.07 17.52 -6.58
CA ALA A 8 11.95 16.06 -6.68
C ALA A 8 13.20 15.42 -7.30
N LEU A 9 13.73 16.01 -8.38
CA LEU A 9 14.94 15.51 -9.06
C LEU A 9 16.22 15.79 -8.28
N ALA A 10 16.24 16.84 -7.45
CA ALA A 10 17.38 17.18 -6.60
C ALA A 10 17.48 16.33 -5.33
N LEU A 11 16.50 15.46 -5.03
CA LEU A 11 16.56 14.57 -3.88
C LEU A 11 17.68 13.53 -4.09
N PRO A 12 18.68 13.45 -3.20
CA PRO A 12 19.73 12.43 -3.30
C PRO A 12 19.15 11.00 -3.24
N GLY A 13 17.95 10.84 -2.65
CA GLY A 13 17.21 9.58 -2.60
C GLY A 13 16.39 9.23 -3.85
N PHE A 14 16.32 10.07 -4.88
CA PHE A 14 15.40 9.86 -6.01
C PHE A 14 15.59 8.52 -6.75
N PRO A 15 16.82 8.05 -7.06
CA PRO A 15 17.02 6.72 -7.65
C PRO A 15 16.50 5.59 -6.76
N TRP A 16 16.65 5.71 -5.43
CA TRP A 16 16.14 4.75 -4.47
C TRP A 16 14.61 4.74 -4.44
N LEU A 17 13.97 5.92 -4.53
CA LEU A 17 12.51 6.02 -4.64
C LEU A 17 11.98 5.36 -5.91
N LEU A 18 12.66 5.53 -7.05
CA LEU A 18 12.31 4.87 -8.31
C LEU A 18 12.41 3.34 -8.20
N ALA A 19 13.54 2.85 -7.68
CA ALA A 19 13.77 1.42 -7.48
C ALA A 19 12.76 0.82 -6.49
N ALA A 20 12.52 1.49 -5.36
CA ALA A 20 11.54 1.08 -4.36
C ALA A 20 10.12 1.06 -4.95
N THR A 21 9.76 2.04 -5.78
CA THR A 21 8.44 2.10 -6.42
C THR A 21 8.25 0.99 -7.44
N LEU A 22 9.25 0.73 -8.27
CA LEU A 22 9.22 -0.37 -9.23
C LEU A 22 9.05 -1.71 -8.50
N LEU A 23 9.84 -1.93 -7.45
CA LEU A 23 9.79 -3.14 -6.63
C LEU A 23 8.47 -3.28 -5.88
N ALA A 24 7.95 -2.19 -5.30
CA ALA A 24 6.64 -2.14 -4.68
C ALA A 24 5.53 -2.50 -5.68
N GLY A 25 5.60 -1.96 -6.91
CA GLY A 25 4.70 -2.30 -8.01
C GLY A 25 4.81 -3.78 -8.39
N THR A 26 6.02 -4.35 -8.46
CA THR A 26 6.23 -5.78 -8.75
C THR A 26 5.64 -6.68 -7.67
N VAL A 27 5.86 -6.36 -6.39
CA VAL A 27 5.25 -7.07 -5.26
C VAL A 27 3.73 -6.96 -5.33
N TYR A 28 3.19 -5.78 -5.61
CA TYR A 28 1.75 -5.56 -5.77
C TYR A 28 1.15 -6.35 -6.94
N GLY A 29 1.78 -6.29 -8.11
CA GLY A 29 1.37 -7.00 -9.30
C GLY A 29 1.41 -8.52 -9.10
N PHE A 30 2.35 -9.03 -8.31
CA PHE A 30 2.44 -10.44 -7.98
C PHE A 30 1.40 -10.85 -6.92
N ALA A 31 1.44 -10.25 -5.74
CA ALA A 31 0.69 -10.66 -4.55
C ALA A 31 -0.71 -10.04 -4.44
N GLY A 32 -0.96 -8.90 -5.10
CA GLY A 32 -2.18 -8.11 -4.95
C GLY A 32 -2.22 -7.21 -3.72
N PHE A 33 -1.13 -7.13 -2.95
CA PHE A 33 -0.95 -6.27 -1.77
C PHE A 33 0.54 -5.99 -1.52
N GLY A 34 0.87 -5.22 -0.46
CA GLY A 34 2.23 -5.14 0.08
C GLY A 34 3.14 -4.08 -0.56
N ALA A 35 2.63 -3.38 -1.57
CA ALA A 35 3.32 -2.28 -2.23
C ALA A 35 3.83 -1.21 -1.24
N ALA A 36 2.94 -0.74 -0.36
CA ALA A 36 3.28 0.27 0.64
C ALA A 36 4.28 -0.25 1.70
N LEU A 37 4.29 -1.56 1.99
CA LEU A 37 5.23 -2.16 2.94
C LEU A 37 6.67 -2.13 2.42
N VAL A 38 6.85 -2.09 1.10
CA VAL A 38 8.15 -1.95 0.46
C VAL A 38 8.52 -0.48 0.31
N PHE A 39 7.60 0.33 -0.22
CA PHE A 39 7.91 1.72 -0.57
C PHE A 39 8.10 2.61 0.66
N LEU A 40 7.19 2.56 1.64
CA LEU A 40 7.16 3.56 2.71
C LEU A 40 8.41 3.57 3.60
N PRO A 41 8.95 2.43 4.08
CA PRO A 41 10.16 2.45 4.91
C PRO A 41 11.36 3.09 4.20
N ILE A 42 11.48 2.91 2.88
CA ILE A 42 12.55 3.53 2.08
C ILE A 42 12.24 5.01 1.85
N ALA A 43 10.98 5.34 1.55
CA ALA A 43 10.59 6.71 1.25
C ALA A 43 10.67 7.63 2.46
N THR A 44 10.34 7.15 3.67
CA THR A 44 10.38 7.94 4.90
C THR A 44 11.79 8.31 5.36
N VAL A 45 12.83 7.64 4.84
CA VAL A 45 14.24 8.03 5.05
C VAL A 45 14.57 9.34 4.33
N PHE A 46 13.92 9.59 3.18
CA PHE A 46 14.21 10.75 2.32
C PHE A 46 13.13 11.83 2.35
N LEU A 47 11.92 11.51 2.81
CA LEU A 47 10.75 12.35 2.71
C LEU A 47 9.96 12.35 4.02
N PRO A 48 9.30 13.47 4.37
CA PRO A 48 8.29 13.47 5.41
C PRO A 48 7.20 12.41 5.12
N PRO A 49 6.72 11.69 6.15
CA PRO A 49 5.74 10.61 5.96
C PRO A 49 4.48 11.05 5.20
N GLN A 50 4.01 12.28 5.44
CA GLN A 50 2.85 12.82 4.73
C GLN A 50 3.09 12.88 3.22
N THR A 51 4.25 13.41 2.80
CA THR A 51 4.63 13.54 1.38
C THR A 51 4.83 12.16 0.75
N ALA A 52 5.47 11.24 1.46
CA ALA A 52 5.70 9.87 0.98
C ALA A 52 4.38 9.13 0.74
N VAL A 53 3.45 9.18 1.70
CA VAL A 53 2.14 8.53 1.60
C VAL A 53 1.31 9.15 0.47
N ALA A 54 1.26 10.49 0.39
CA ALA A 54 0.54 11.20 -0.66
C ALA A 54 1.07 10.86 -2.07
N ALA A 55 2.38 10.97 -2.27
CA ALA A 55 3.03 10.68 -3.55
C ALA A 55 2.83 9.21 -3.96
N PHE A 56 2.98 8.28 -3.01
CA PHE A 56 2.77 6.86 -3.26
C PHE A 56 1.33 6.55 -3.66
N ASN A 57 0.36 7.14 -2.96
CA ASN A 57 -1.05 6.89 -3.25
C ASN A 57 -1.42 7.36 -4.66
N LEU A 58 -0.90 8.52 -5.07
CA LEU A 58 -1.04 9.04 -6.44
C LEU A 58 -0.40 8.10 -7.48
N ALA A 59 0.84 7.65 -7.24
CA ALA A 59 1.53 6.71 -8.11
C ALA A 59 0.77 5.37 -8.24
N ALA A 60 0.21 4.90 -7.12
CA ALA A 60 -0.52 3.65 -7.03
C ALA A 60 -1.82 3.64 -7.87
N LEU A 61 -2.37 4.81 -8.25
CA LEU A 61 -3.53 4.90 -9.13
C LEU A 61 -3.29 4.28 -10.51
N SER A 62 -2.04 4.15 -10.94
CA SER A 62 -1.75 3.47 -12.22
C SER A 62 -2.12 1.98 -12.21
N SER A 63 -2.28 1.37 -11.02
CA SER A 63 -2.86 0.03 -10.90
C SER A 63 -4.31 -0.08 -11.34
N LEU A 64 -5.05 1.04 -11.42
CA LEU A 64 -6.41 1.09 -11.96
C LEU A 64 -6.45 0.64 -13.42
N VAL A 65 -5.37 0.89 -14.17
CA VAL A 65 -5.25 0.45 -15.56
C VAL A 65 -4.44 -0.84 -15.64
N ALA A 66 -3.37 -0.99 -14.86
CA ALA A 66 -2.47 -2.13 -14.97
C ALA A 66 -3.03 -3.44 -14.40
N VAL A 67 -3.82 -3.39 -13.33
CA VAL A 67 -4.23 -4.58 -12.55
C VAL A 67 -5.75 -4.76 -12.50
N VAL A 68 -6.51 -3.68 -12.23
CA VAL A 68 -7.96 -3.77 -12.01
C VAL A 68 -8.73 -4.39 -13.19
N PRO A 69 -8.46 -4.10 -14.48
CA PRO A 69 -9.26 -4.68 -15.57
C PRO A 69 -9.22 -6.22 -15.62
N LYS A 70 -8.09 -6.83 -15.23
CA LYS A 70 -7.94 -8.29 -15.16
C LYS A 70 -8.50 -8.89 -13.87
N ALA A 71 -8.43 -8.15 -12.77
CA ALA A 71 -8.93 -8.58 -11.47
C ALA A 71 -10.45 -8.41 -11.31
N TRP A 72 -11.04 -7.40 -11.96
CA TRP A 72 -12.44 -7.03 -11.81
C TRP A 72 -13.46 -8.15 -12.10
N PRO A 73 -13.29 -9.01 -13.12
CA PRO A 73 -14.20 -10.12 -13.36
C PRO A 73 -14.12 -11.23 -12.30
N GLN A 74 -13.00 -11.34 -11.59
CA GLN A 74 -12.75 -12.38 -10.59
C GLN A 74 -13.13 -11.95 -9.16
N ALA A 75 -13.26 -10.63 -8.95
CA ALA A 75 -13.55 -10.04 -7.66
C ALA A 75 -15.03 -10.21 -7.26
N ASP A 76 -15.26 -10.51 -5.98
CA ASP A 76 -16.57 -10.39 -5.35
C ASP A 76 -16.87 -8.91 -5.08
N ARG A 77 -17.65 -8.32 -5.98
CA ARG A 77 -18.03 -6.89 -5.95
C ARG A 77 -18.77 -6.52 -4.68
N ARG A 78 -19.58 -7.44 -4.13
CA ARG A 78 -20.35 -7.18 -2.91
C ARG A 78 -19.40 -7.11 -1.72
N ALA A 79 -18.45 -8.05 -1.65
CA ALA A 79 -17.42 -8.04 -0.62
C ALA A 79 -16.57 -6.77 -0.65
N VAL A 80 -16.05 -6.43 -1.84
CA VAL A 80 -15.25 -5.22 -2.04
C VAL A 80 -16.05 -3.95 -1.70
N GLY A 81 -17.34 -3.89 -2.05
CA GLY A 81 -18.20 -2.76 -1.71
C GLY A 81 -18.32 -2.50 -0.21
N TRP A 82 -18.52 -3.55 0.61
CA TRP A 82 -18.56 -3.41 2.07
C TRP A 82 -17.22 -2.97 2.66
N MET A 83 -16.12 -3.48 2.12
CA MET A 83 -14.78 -3.08 2.54
C MET A 83 -14.51 -1.60 2.19
N LEU A 84 -14.89 -1.16 0.99
CA LEU A 84 -14.76 0.24 0.58
C LEU A 84 -15.61 1.16 1.46
N LEU A 85 -16.84 0.76 1.79
CA LEU A 85 -17.69 1.53 2.69
C LEU A 85 -17.02 1.70 4.07
N GLY A 86 -16.48 0.63 4.64
CA GLY A 86 -15.75 0.70 5.91
C GLY A 86 -14.50 1.58 5.82
N ALA A 87 -13.75 1.45 4.72
CA ALA A 87 -12.56 2.26 4.47
C ALA A 87 -12.91 3.75 4.31
N LEU A 88 -14.05 4.08 3.71
CA LEU A 88 -14.50 5.46 3.57
C LEU A 88 -14.86 6.09 4.92
N LEU A 89 -15.62 5.34 5.75
CA LEU A 89 -16.07 5.81 7.06
C LEU A 89 -14.93 6.10 8.02
N SER A 90 -13.85 5.32 7.93
CA SER A 90 -12.69 5.42 8.83
C SER A 90 -11.49 6.15 8.21
N GLY A 91 -11.41 6.23 6.88
CA GLY A 91 -10.27 6.76 6.15
C GLY A 91 -10.01 8.23 6.41
N SER A 92 -11.06 9.04 6.52
CA SER A 92 -10.94 10.46 6.88
C SER A 92 -10.28 10.66 8.24
N ALA A 93 -10.67 9.85 9.25
CA ALA A 93 -10.08 9.87 10.58
C ALA A 93 -8.62 9.38 10.56
N GLY A 94 -8.31 8.33 9.79
CA GLY A 94 -6.94 7.87 9.58
C GLY A 94 -6.05 8.98 8.99
N ILE A 95 -6.50 9.59 7.90
CA ILE A 95 -5.74 10.67 7.23
C ILE A 95 -5.60 11.90 8.15
N LEU A 96 -6.58 12.15 9.02
CA LEU A 96 -6.47 13.21 10.03
C LEU A 96 -5.37 12.91 11.06
N VAL A 97 -5.21 11.65 11.46
CA VAL A 97 -4.07 11.21 12.29
C VAL A 97 -2.76 11.45 11.55
N LEU A 98 -2.65 11.05 10.27
CA LEU A 98 -1.44 11.29 9.47
C LEU A 98 -1.06 12.78 9.41
N ARG A 99 -2.08 13.65 9.29
CA ARG A 99 -1.88 15.10 9.22
C ARG A 99 -1.42 15.71 10.54
N ARG A 100 -1.96 15.25 11.68
CA ARG A 100 -1.76 15.89 13.00
C ARG A 100 -0.67 15.24 13.84
N ALA A 101 -0.39 13.97 13.63
CA ALA A 101 0.61 13.25 14.40
C ALA A 101 2.02 13.75 14.10
N ALA A 102 2.89 13.70 15.11
CA ALA A 102 4.31 13.97 14.93
C ALA A 102 4.90 12.98 13.90
N PRO A 103 5.79 13.44 12.99
CA PRO A 103 6.44 12.56 12.01
C PRO A 103 7.10 11.33 12.64
N GLU A 104 7.73 11.49 13.80
CA GLU A 104 8.34 10.40 14.58
C GLU A 104 7.31 9.33 14.97
N ALA A 105 6.14 9.75 15.46
CA ALA A 105 5.08 8.85 15.87
C ALA A 105 4.54 8.03 14.68
N ILE A 106 4.41 8.65 13.50
CA ILE A 106 4.04 7.95 12.27
C ILE A 106 5.15 6.99 11.83
N GLY A 107 6.42 7.39 11.92
CA GLY A 107 7.56 6.52 11.59
C GLY A 107 7.60 5.26 12.47
N TRP A 108 7.39 5.42 13.79
CA TRP A 108 7.26 4.29 14.71
C TRP A 108 6.04 3.43 14.41
N ALA A 109 4.87 4.04 14.17
CA ALA A 109 3.65 3.30 13.84
C ALA A 109 3.80 2.48 12.55
N VAL A 110 4.40 3.06 11.51
CA VAL A 110 4.73 2.38 10.24
C VAL A 110 5.66 1.20 10.53
N SER A 111 6.77 1.43 11.24
CA SER A 111 7.77 0.39 11.55
C SER A 111 7.16 -0.78 12.33
N ILE A 112 6.43 -0.49 13.41
CA ILE A 112 5.76 -1.49 14.24
C ILE A 112 4.73 -2.26 13.41
N LEU A 113 3.92 -1.57 12.61
CA LEU A 113 2.91 -2.23 11.79
C LEU A 113 3.54 -3.14 10.73
N VAL A 114 4.63 -2.72 10.09
CA VAL A 114 5.35 -3.55 9.13
C VAL A 114 5.94 -4.78 9.82
N LEU A 115 6.57 -4.62 10.99
CA LEU A 115 7.12 -5.75 11.77
C LEU A 115 6.03 -6.74 12.21
N LEU A 116 4.91 -6.24 12.73
CA LEU A 116 3.78 -7.09 13.13
C LEU A 116 3.21 -7.85 11.93
N THR A 117 3.09 -7.18 10.78
CA THR A 117 2.61 -7.81 9.54
C THR A 117 3.59 -8.88 9.07
N LEU A 118 4.89 -8.58 9.10
CA LEU A 118 5.96 -9.50 8.71
C LEU A 118 5.97 -10.73 9.64
N ALA A 119 5.89 -10.53 10.96
CA ALA A 119 5.82 -11.60 11.95
C ALA A 119 4.58 -12.48 11.74
N ALA A 120 3.40 -11.89 11.54
CA ALA A 120 2.18 -12.63 11.26
C ALA A 120 2.28 -13.45 9.96
N LEU A 121 2.92 -12.88 8.92
CA LEU A 121 3.18 -13.56 7.65
C LEU A 121 4.17 -14.73 7.79
N MET A 122 5.22 -14.58 8.59
CA MET A 122 6.23 -15.62 8.86
C MET A 122 5.69 -16.75 9.73
N LEU A 123 4.88 -16.42 10.74
CA LEU A 123 4.18 -17.40 11.58
C LEU A 123 3.08 -18.16 10.81
N GLY A 124 2.80 -17.75 9.58
CA GLY A 124 1.71 -18.33 8.79
C GLY A 124 0.35 -18.10 9.44
N TRP A 125 0.19 -17.02 10.21
CA TRP A 125 -1.06 -16.71 10.89
C TRP A 125 -2.16 -16.54 9.85
N ARG A 126 -3.19 -17.39 9.95
CA ARG A 126 -4.36 -17.39 9.07
C ARG A 126 -5.60 -17.40 9.94
N HIS A 127 -6.18 -16.23 10.21
CA HIS A 127 -7.49 -16.20 10.84
C HIS A 127 -8.56 -16.32 9.76
N SER A 128 -9.53 -17.21 9.98
CA SER A 128 -10.73 -17.39 9.14
C SER A 128 -11.88 -16.56 9.71
N LEU A 129 -12.23 -15.48 9.02
CA LEU A 129 -13.45 -14.72 9.26
C LEU A 129 -14.44 -15.13 8.19
N ALA A 130 -15.61 -15.60 8.63
CA ALA A 130 -16.71 -15.87 7.72
C ALA A 130 -16.96 -14.65 6.81
N ALA A 131 -17.24 -14.91 5.52
CA ALA A 131 -17.55 -13.92 4.50
C ALA A 131 -18.90 -13.23 4.78
N ARG A 132 -18.97 -12.47 5.87
CA ARG A 132 -20.14 -11.73 6.34
C ARG A 132 -19.91 -10.24 6.10
N PRO A 133 -20.95 -9.48 5.68
CA PRO A 133 -20.87 -8.04 5.48
C PRO A 133 -20.26 -7.28 6.66
N ARG A 134 -20.62 -7.67 7.90
CA ARG A 134 -20.06 -7.07 9.13
C ARG A 134 -18.54 -7.22 9.22
N ASN A 135 -18.02 -8.38 8.85
CA ASN A 135 -16.58 -8.64 8.89
C ASN A 135 -15.87 -7.84 7.79
N GLN A 136 -16.44 -7.81 6.57
CA GLN A 136 -15.92 -7.01 5.45
C GLN A 136 -15.89 -5.51 5.79
N LEU A 137 -16.94 -5.01 6.43
CA LEU A 137 -17.00 -3.64 6.92
C LEU A 137 -15.91 -3.37 7.97
N ALA A 138 -15.71 -4.27 8.93
CA ALA A 138 -14.67 -4.15 9.95
C ALA A 138 -13.25 -4.16 9.35
N ILE A 139 -13.01 -5.03 8.35
CA ILE A 139 -11.74 -5.06 7.60
C ILE A 139 -11.53 -3.75 6.86
N GLY A 140 -12.58 -3.25 6.20
CA GLY A 140 -12.60 -1.95 5.56
C GLY A 140 -12.25 -0.83 6.55
N MET A 141 -12.90 -0.81 7.71
CA MET A 141 -12.66 0.19 8.76
C MET A 141 -11.24 0.15 9.31
N GLY A 142 -10.71 -1.06 9.57
CA GLY A 142 -9.32 -1.22 9.99
C GLY A 142 -8.36 -0.73 8.92
N THR A 143 -8.61 -1.08 7.64
CA THR A 143 -7.76 -0.67 6.53
C THR A 143 -7.83 0.83 6.30
N GLY A 144 -9.01 1.43 6.44
CA GLY A 144 -9.19 2.86 6.27
C GLY A 144 -8.51 3.67 7.37
N LEU A 145 -8.69 3.28 8.63
CA LEU A 145 -8.05 3.93 9.77
C LEU A 145 -6.52 3.80 9.72
N VAL A 146 -6.03 2.56 9.64
CA VAL A 146 -4.60 2.26 9.66
C VAL A 146 -3.92 2.74 8.39
N GLY A 147 -4.50 2.42 7.23
CA GLY A 147 -3.99 2.84 5.92
C GLY A 147 -4.10 4.33 5.69
N GLY A 148 -5.09 5.01 6.26
CA GLY A 148 -5.17 6.47 6.24
C GLY A 148 -4.10 7.13 7.11
N ALA A 149 -3.88 6.57 8.31
CA ALA A 149 -2.91 7.11 9.27
C ALA A 149 -1.45 6.87 8.88
N THR A 150 -1.16 5.74 8.23
CA THR A 150 0.21 5.30 7.96
C THR A 150 0.53 5.18 6.48
N GLY A 151 -0.46 5.21 5.59
CA GLY A 151 -0.32 4.85 4.18
C GLY A 151 -0.26 3.34 3.91
N LEU A 152 -0.19 2.52 4.96
CA LEU A 152 -0.09 1.07 4.86
C LEU A 152 -1.49 0.43 4.82
N THR A 153 -2.07 0.36 3.63
CA THR A 153 -3.38 -0.30 3.41
C THR A 153 -3.26 -1.84 3.33
N GLY A 154 -2.07 -2.36 3.03
CA GLY A 154 -1.81 -3.80 2.84
C GLY A 154 -1.85 -4.68 4.09
N PRO A 155 -1.24 -4.28 5.23
CA PRO A 155 -1.20 -5.05 6.49
C PRO A 155 -2.54 -5.59 6.97
N VAL A 156 -3.52 -4.70 7.04
CA VAL A 156 -4.84 -5.06 7.52
C VAL A 156 -5.46 -6.06 6.55
N MET A 157 -5.38 -5.79 5.24
CA MET A 157 -5.89 -6.70 4.23
C MET A 157 -5.27 -8.08 4.38
N VAL A 158 -3.93 -8.19 4.44
CA VAL A 158 -3.18 -9.46 4.61
C VAL A 158 -3.66 -10.33 5.76
N LEU A 159 -3.85 -9.72 6.93
CA LEU A 159 -4.29 -10.44 8.13
C LEU A 159 -5.69 -11.07 7.94
N PHE A 160 -6.49 -10.51 7.04
CA PHE A 160 -7.84 -10.97 6.71
C PHE A 160 -7.95 -11.67 5.34
N GLN A 161 -6.90 -11.61 4.51
CA GLN A 161 -6.85 -12.10 3.13
C GLN A 161 -6.88 -13.64 3.03
N LEU A 162 -6.54 -14.35 4.10
CA LEU A 162 -6.41 -15.81 4.13
C LEU A 162 -7.60 -16.50 4.82
N SER A 163 -8.74 -15.83 4.86
CA SER A 163 -9.80 -16.11 5.83
C SER A 163 -11.10 -16.70 5.30
N GLY A 164 -11.24 -16.89 4.00
CA GLY A 164 -12.45 -17.43 3.38
C GLY A 164 -12.14 -18.68 2.56
N GLY A 165 -13.12 -19.57 2.39
CA GLY A 165 -13.04 -20.70 1.44
C GLY A 165 -13.00 -20.29 -0.04
N ASP A 166 -12.70 -19.02 -0.32
CA ASP A 166 -12.55 -18.49 -1.67
C ASP A 166 -11.24 -18.98 -2.30
N SER A 167 -11.23 -19.12 -3.62
CA SER A 167 -10.01 -19.47 -4.34
C SER A 167 -8.93 -18.39 -4.18
N VAL A 168 -7.66 -18.81 -4.24
CA VAL A 168 -6.50 -17.90 -4.19
C VAL A 168 -6.62 -16.76 -5.22
N ALA A 169 -7.15 -17.06 -6.41
CA ALA A 169 -7.39 -16.10 -7.47
C ALA A 169 -8.41 -15.02 -7.08
N ARG A 170 -9.54 -15.41 -6.46
CA ARG A 170 -10.57 -14.48 -6.00
C ARG A 170 -10.09 -13.62 -4.84
N SER A 171 -9.40 -14.19 -3.86
CA SER A 171 -8.86 -13.41 -2.75
C SER A 171 -7.87 -12.34 -3.25
N ARG A 172 -6.93 -12.73 -4.13
CA ARG A 172 -5.99 -11.78 -4.77
C ARG A 172 -6.71 -10.69 -5.55
N ALA A 173 -7.73 -11.06 -6.32
CA ALA A 173 -8.53 -10.10 -7.07
C ALA A 173 -9.27 -9.10 -6.16
N ASN A 174 -9.88 -9.58 -5.07
CA ASN A 174 -10.56 -8.74 -4.09
C ASN A 174 -9.64 -7.70 -3.47
N SER A 175 -8.45 -8.09 -3.00
CA SER A 175 -7.48 -7.11 -2.46
C SER A 175 -6.95 -6.16 -3.51
N ALA A 176 -6.59 -6.63 -4.70
CA ALA A 176 -6.08 -5.74 -5.73
C ALA A 176 -7.13 -4.67 -6.09
N VAL A 177 -8.38 -5.07 -6.27
CA VAL A 177 -9.47 -4.13 -6.55
C VAL A 177 -9.73 -3.23 -5.36
N PHE A 178 -9.84 -3.78 -4.14
CA PHE A 178 -10.10 -3.00 -2.92
C PHE A 178 -9.01 -1.97 -2.64
N LEU A 179 -7.73 -2.37 -2.67
CA LEU A 179 -6.61 -1.48 -2.37
C LEU A 179 -6.46 -0.39 -3.43
N THR A 180 -6.59 -0.73 -4.72
CA THR A 180 -6.55 0.26 -5.80
C THR A 180 -7.71 1.25 -5.70
N LEU A 181 -8.94 0.79 -5.45
CA LEU A 181 -10.09 1.68 -5.30
C LEU A 181 -10.01 2.50 -4.01
N THR A 182 -9.42 1.96 -2.94
CA THR A 182 -9.16 2.73 -1.70
C THR A 182 -8.18 3.87 -1.97
N SER A 183 -7.12 3.64 -2.75
CA SER A 183 -6.21 4.72 -3.17
C SER A 183 -6.95 5.81 -3.95
N LEU A 184 -7.78 5.42 -4.92
CA LEU A 184 -8.61 6.37 -5.68
C LEU A 184 -9.54 7.18 -4.75
N MET A 185 -10.16 6.51 -3.79
CA MET A 185 -11.07 7.12 -2.82
C MET A 185 -10.37 8.04 -1.82
N PHE A 186 -9.11 7.76 -1.48
CA PHE A 186 -8.33 8.59 -0.56
C PHE A 186 -7.81 9.87 -1.21
N LEU A 187 -7.64 9.90 -2.53
CA LEU A 187 -7.18 11.08 -3.26
C LEU A 187 -7.97 12.36 -2.92
N PRO A 188 -9.31 12.42 -3.00
CA PRO A 188 -10.07 13.60 -2.60
C PRO A 188 -9.89 13.95 -1.11
N LEU A 189 -9.76 12.96 -0.23
CA LEU A 189 -9.50 13.20 1.20
C LEU A 189 -8.14 13.84 1.43
N PHE A 190 -7.10 13.42 0.70
CA PHE A 190 -5.78 14.04 0.76
C PHE A 190 -5.78 15.47 0.23
N ILE A 191 -6.56 15.75 -0.83
CA ILE A 191 -6.73 17.11 -1.35
C ILE A 191 -7.41 17.99 -0.30
N LEU A 192 -8.55 17.55 0.25
CA LEU A 192 -9.32 18.29 1.27
C LEU A 192 -8.51 18.56 2.54
N GLN A 193 -7.61 17.66 2.91
CA GLN A 193 -6.76 17.80 4.08
C GLN A 193 -5.42 18.52 3.81
N GLY A 194 -5.19 18.96 2.57
CA GLY A 194 -4.00 19.72 2.19
C GLY A 194 -2.70 18.91 2.10
N LEU A 195 -2.80 17.58 1.97
CA LEU A 195 -1.66 16.66 1.88
C LEU A 195 -1.09 16.55 0.45
N MET A 196 -1.88 16.92 -0.56
CA MET A 196 -1.45 16.99 -1.96
C MET A 196 -0.67 18.28 -2.26
N THR A 197 0.53 18.39 -1.69
CA THR A 197 1.45 19.51 -1.98
C THR A 197 2.00 19.42 -3.41
N ALA A 198 2.52 20.52 -3.94
CA ALA A 198 3.15 20.52 -5.26
C ALA A 198 4.30 19.51 -5.36
N GLN A 199 5.04 19.29 -4.27
CA GLN A 199 6.10 18.28 -4.20
C GLN A 199 5.53 16.86 -4.24
N ALA A 200 4.50 16.55 -3.44
CA ALA A 200 3.87 15.24 -3.42
C ALA A 200 3.25 14.87 -4.78
N VAL A 201 2.58 15.82 -5.42
CA VAL A 201 2.01 15.63 -6.77
C VAL A 201 3.12 15.39 -7.80
N SER A 202 4.19 16.20 -7.77
CA SER A 202 5.30 16.06 -8.74
C SER A 202 5.99 14.71 -8.58
N LEU A 203 6.29 14.31 -7.35
CA LEU A 203 6.85 12.99 -7.06
C LEU A 203 5.90 11.86 -7.48
N GLY A 204 4.63 11.92 -7.08
CA GLY A 204 3.66 10.89 -7.43
C GLY A 204 3.54 10.70 -8.94
N LEU A 205 3.50 11.78 -9.73
CA LEU A 205 3.49 11.73 -11.19
C LEU A 205 4.75 11.08 -11.78
N LEU A 206 5.94 11.38 -11.23
CA LEU A 206 7.19 10.74 -11.66
C LEU A 206 7.21 9.24 -11.32
N LEU A 207 6.55 8.85 -10.24
CA LEU A 207 6.47 7.47 -9.75
C LEU A 207 5.36 6.64 -10.42
N VAL A 208 4.39 7.27 -11.11
CA VAL A 208 3.30 6.58 -11.83
C VAL A 208 3.82 5.52 -12.78
N LEU A 209 4.79 5.88 -13.64
CA LEU A 209 5.31 4.99 -14.68
C LEU A 209 6.14 3.83 -14.09
N PRO A 210 7.11 4.06 -13.18
CA PRO A 210 7.78 2.98 -12.46
C PRO A 210 6.80 2.03 -11.76
N TYR A 211 5.77 2.55 -11.10
CA TYR A 211 4.78 1.72 -10.40
C TYR A 211 3.97 0.86 -11.38
N ALA A 212 3.54 1.45 -12.50
CA ALA A 212 2.79 0.75 -13.54
C ALA A 212 3.62 -0.38 -14.18
N LEU A 213 4.87 -0.09 -14.54
CA LEU A 213 5.82 -1.07 -15.05
C LEU A 213 6.05 -2.19 -14.04
N GLY A 214 6.23 -1.83 -12.77
CA GLY A 214 6.35 -2.79 -11.67
C GLY A 214 5.14 -3.71 -11.61
N CYS A 215 3.92 -3.15 -11.62
CA CYS A 215 2.67 -3.93 -11.59
C CYS A 215 2.56 -4.89 -12.78
N TRP A 216 2.93 -4.42 -13.98
CA TRP A 216 2.92 -5.24 -15.19
C TRP A 216 3.92 -6.40 -15.09
N LEU A 217 5.17 -6.11 -14.68
CA LEU A 217 6.20 -7.12 -14.44
C LEU A 217 5.75 -8.14 -13.38
N GLY A 218 5.22 -7.69 -12.24
CA GLY A 218 4.74 -8.55 -11.18
C GLY A 218 3.60 -9.47 -11.62
N THR A 219 2.69 -8.95 -12.45
CA THR A 219 1.59 -9.74 -13.02
C THR A 219 2.09 -10.74 -14.06
N ALA A 220 3.07 -10.37 -14.89
CA ALA A 220 3.66 -11.24 -15.91
C ALA A 220 4.56 -12.34 -15.32
N LEU A 221 5.27 -12.03 -14.23
CA LEU A 221 6.11 -12.97 -13.49
C LEU A 221 5.31 -13.93 -12.60
N PHE A 222 3.99 -13.75 -12.48
CA PHE A 222 3.15 -14.59 -11.63
C PHE A 222 3.17 -16.05 -12.10
N ARG A 223 4.01 -16.84 -11.44
CA ARG A 223 4.10 -18.30 -11.60
C ARG A 223 3.70 -18.97 -10.29
N PRO A 224 2.60 -19.76 -10.24
CA PRO A 224 2.14 -20.42 -9.02
C PRO A 224 3.22 -21.28 -8.33
N ALA A 225 4.10 -21.90 -9.11
CA ALA A 225 5.17 -22.76 -8.62
C ALA A 225 6.26 -22.02 -7.82
N LEU A 226 6.42 -20.71 -8.01
CA LEU A 226 7.48 -19.90 -7.38
C LEU A 226 6.95 -19.04 -6.22
N VAL A 227 5.69 -19.21 -5.82
CA VAL A 227 5.06 -18.49 -4.71
C VAL A 227 5.89 -18.51 -3.41
N PRO A 228 6.49 -19.64 -2.97
CA PRO A 228 7.32 -19.67 -1.77
C PRO A 228 8.57 -18.78 -1.90
N LEU A 229 9.22 -18.80 -3.06
CA LEU A 229 10.41 -18.01 -3.36
C LEU A 229 10.11 -16.51 -3.37
N TYR A 230 9.02 -16.11 -4.04
CA TYR A 230 8.60 -14.71 -4.08
C TYR A 230 8.18 -14.18 -2.71
N ARG A 231 7.54 -15.01 -1.88
CA ARG A 231 7.22 -14.66 -0.48
C ARG A 231 8.48 -14.47 0.34
N GLY A 232 9.45 -15.39 0.25
CA GLY A 232 10.74 -15.27 0.92
C GLY A 232 11.49 -13.99 0.55
N ALA A 233 11.57 -13.68 -0.75
CA ALA A 233 12.22 -12.46 -1.25
C ALA A 233 11.50 -11.17 -0.79
N ALA A 234 10.17 -11.17 -0.79
CA ALA A 234 9.39 -10.04 -0.27
C ALA A 234 9.61 -9.87 1.24
N TYR A 235 9.66 -10.97 2.02
CA TYR A 235 9.89 -10.91 3.46
C TYR A 235 11.28 -10.40 3.80
N SER A 236 12.32 -10.90 3.10
CA SER A 236 13.69 -10.43 3.30
C SER A 236 13.81 -8.95 2.97
N LEU A 237 13.18 -8.50 1.87
CA LEU A 237 13.21 -7.11 1.46
C LEU A 237 12.46 -6.18 2.43
N ILE A 238 11.27 -6.59 2.87
CA ILE A 238 10.50 -5.83 3.86
C ILE A 238 11.28 -5.76 5.18
N GLY A 239 11.88 -6.87 5.60
CA GLY A 239 12.70 -6.93 6.81
C GLY A 239 13.90 -5.99 6.73
N THR A 240 14.66 -6.01 5.63
CA THR A 240 15.81 -5.11 5.46
C THR A 240 15.39 -3.64 5.33
N ALA A 241 14.30 -3.36 4.62
CA ALA A 241 13.78 -2.01 4.47
C ALA A 241 13.29 -1.42 5.81
N VAL A 242 12.66 -2.23 6.66
CA VAL A 242 12.29 -1.81 8.02
C VAL A 242 13.53 -1.54 8.87
N LEU A 243 14.49 -2.46 8.89
CA LEU A 243 15.72 -2.28 9.68
C LEU A 243 16.49 -1.02 9.27
N ALA A 244 16.52 -0.72 7.97
CA ALA A 244 17.13 0.49 7.43
C ALA A 244 16.31 1.77 7.70
N GLY A 245 14.97 1.65 7.74
CA GLY A 245 14.05 2.76 7.98
C GLY A 245 13.66 2.97 9.46
N LEU A 246 14.29 2.26 10.40
CA LEU A 246 14.02 2.44 11.82
C LEU A 246 14.31 3.89 12.23
N PRO A 247 13.43 4.55 13.02
CA PRO A 247 13.67 5.90 13.53
C PRO A 247 14.88 6.02 14.47
N LEU A 248 15.65 4.95 14.67
CA LEU A 248 16.88 4.95 15.47
C LEU A 248 18.05 5.64 14.74
N TRP A 249 17.95 5.80 13.41
CA TRP A 249 19.00 6.34 12.55
C TRP A 249 18.81 7.81 12.18
N HIS A 250 17.75 8.45 12.68
CA HIS A 250 17.35 9.84 12.39
C HIS A 250 17.02 10.58 13.69
#